data_AF-A0A382HDK7-F1
#
_entry.id   AF-A0A382HDK7-F1
#
_cell.length_a   1.000
_cell.length_b   1.000
_cell.length_c   1.000
_cell.angle_alpha   90.00
_cell.angle_beta   90.00
_cell.angle_gamma   90.00
#
_symmetry.space_group_name_H-M   'P 1'
#
loop_
_entity.id
_entity.type
_entity.pdbx_description
1 polymer ?
#
loop_
_entity_poly.entity_id
_entity_poly.type
_entity_poly.pdbx_seq_one_letter_code
_entity_poly.pdbx_strand_id
1 'polypeptide(L)' 'VAHFSLTDGESIMSAMHKGVLPDLFFNEHSEIILEGVHQSGKEFDSQNVIVKCPSKYVALPEEDKSY' A
#
# COMPACT_ATOMS: atom_id res chain seq x y z
N VAL A 1 -17.75 4.58 0.58
CA VAL A 1 -17.11 3.43 -0.12
C VAL A 1 -15.95 3.99 -0.89
N ALA A 2 -14.77 3.41 -0.75
CA ALA A 2 -13.57 3.78 -1.48
C ALA A 2 -13.30 2.74 -2.58
N HIS A 3 -12.91 3.21 -3.75
CA HIS A 3 -12.41 2.39 -4.86
C HIS A 3 -10.99 2.84 -5.17
N PHE A 4 -10.08 1.89 -5.25
CA PHE A 4 -8.66 2.16 -5.48
C PHE A 4 -8.00 0.97 -6.17
N SER A 5 -6.79 1.20 -6.68
CA SER A 5 -5.97 0.14 -7.26
C SER A 5 -4.67 0.02 -6.48
N LEU A 6 -4.21 -1.21 -6.29
CA LEU A 6 -2.90 -1.53 -5.74
C LEU A 6 -2.00 -2.07 -6.83
N THR A 7 -0.72 -1.85 -6.66
CA THR A 7 0.31 -2.42 -7.52
C THR A 7 1.48 -2.90 -6.68
N ASP A 8 2.11 -3.98 -7.13
CA ASP A 8 3.41 -4.47 -6.67
C ASP A 8 4.57 -3.96 -7.56
N GLY A 9 4.27 -3.09 -8.55
CA GLY A 9 5.20 -2.61 -9.57
C GLY A 9 5.09 -3.33 -10.91
N GLU A 10 4.44 -4.50 -10.95
CA GLU A 10 4.29 -5.29 -12.18
C GLU A 10 2.81 -5.44 -12.56
N SER A 11 1.96 -5.75 -11.58
CA SER A 11 0.54 -5.99 -11.75
C SER A 11 -0.30 -4.91 -11.07
N ILE A 12 -1.53 -4.73 -11.55
CA ILE A 12 -2.51 -3.81 -10.96
C ILE A 12 -3.75 -4.62 -10.56
N MET A 13 -4.23 -4.41 -9.34
CA MET A 13 -5.46 -4.99 -8.83
C MET A 13 -6.41 -3.91 -8.34
N SER A 14 -7.64 -3.89 -8.86
CA SER A 14 -8.71 -3.02 -8.38
C SER A 14 -9.37 -3.59 -7.12
N ALA A 15 -9.66 -2.72 -6.16
CA ALA A 15 -10.27 -3.07 -4.89
C ALA A 15 -11.34 -2.05 -4.47
N MET A 16 -12.35 -2.54 -3.77
CA MET A 16 -13.38 -1.76 -3.11
C MET A 16 -13.27 -1.97 -1.60
N HIS A 17 -13.35 -0.88 -0.82
CA HIS A 17 -13.42 -0.94 0.63
C HIS A 17 -14.62 -0.15 1.18
N LYS A 18 -15.36 -0.78 2.09
CA LYS A 18 -16.49 -0.16 2.80
C LYS A 18 -16.07 0.15 4.23
N GLY A 19 -15.54 1.34 4.47
CA GLY A 19 -15.08 1.74 5.79
C GLY A 19 -14.22 3.00 5.74
N VAL A 20 -13.51 3.24 6.83
CA VAL A 20 -12.51 4.31 6.95
C VAL A 20 -11.16 3.76 6.53
N LEU A 21 -10.47 4.46 5.64
CA LEU A 21 -9.08 4.15 5.31
C LEU A 21 -8.15 4.80 6.35
N PRO A 22 -7.05 4.14 6.75
CA PRO A 22 -6.05 4.75 7.63
C PRO A 22 -5.43 6.01 6.98
N ASP A 23 -5.07 7.00 7.77
CA ASP A 23 -4.57 8.30 7.26
C ASP A 23 -3.34 8.15 6.34
N LEU A 24 -2.47 7.19 6.64
CA LEU A 24 -1.25 6.93 5.86
C LEU A 24 -1.49 6.16 4.56
N PHE A 25 -2.73 5.75 4.26
CA PHE A 25 -3.04 4.98 3.04
C PHE A 25 -2.61 5.69 1.75
N PHE A 26 -2.68 7.02 1.72
CA PHE A 26 -2.34 7.83 0.54
C PHE A 26 -0.87 8.30 0.50
N ASN A 27 -0.01 7.70 1.31
CA ASN A 27 1.41 8.02 1.34
C ASN A 27 2.17 7.10 0.36
N GLU A 28 2.92 7.68 -0.57
CA GLU A 28 3.67 6.95 -1.62
C GLU A 28 4.75 6.01 -1.09
N HIS A 29 5.19 6.20 0.16
CA HIS A 29 6.16 5.34 0.85
C HIS A 29 5.52 4.29 1.75
N SER A 30 4.18 4.21 1.76
CA SER A 30 3.47 3.21 2.56
C SER A 30 3.31 1.90 1.81
N GLU A 31 3.61 0.81 2.50
CA GLU A 31 3.25 -0.52 2.04
C GLU A 31 1.83 -0.83 2.54
N ILE A 32 0.97 -1.28 1.63
CA ILE A 32 -0.43 -1.55 1.92
C ILE A 32 -0.68 -3.06 1.88
N ILE A 33 -1.34 -3.59 2.91
CA ILE A 33 -1.87 -4.95 2.91
C ILE A 33 -3.39 -4.88 2.93
N LEU A 34 -4.01 -5.61 2.01
CA LEU A 34 -5.45 -5.85 2.01
C LEU A 34 -5.75 -7.27 2.47
N GLU A 35 -6.80 -7.40 3.27
CA GLU A 35 -7.45 -8.68 3.54
C GLU A 35 -8.91 -8.60 3.09
N GLY A 36 -9.41 -9.68 2.50
CA GLY A 36 -10.73 -9.67 1.89
C GLY A 36 -11.00 -10.87 0.99
N VAL A 37 -11.98 -10.71 0.10
CA VAL A 37 -12.43 -11.77 -0.82
C VAL A 37 -12.16 -11.38 -2.26
N HIS A 38 -11.53 -12.30 -2.99
CA HIS A 38 -11.38 -12.21 -4.42
C HIS A 38 -12.43 -13.09 -5.13
N GLN A 39 -13.17 -12.49 -6.06
CA GLN A 39 -14.07 -13.21 -6.96
C GLN A 39 -13.67 -12.93 -8.40
N SER A 40 -13.56 -13.97 -9.22
CA SER A 40 -13.18 -13.82 -10.63
C SER A 40 -14.11 -12.85 -11.34
N GLY A 41 -13.53 -11.87 -12.05
CA GLY A 41 -14.26 -10.86 -12.81
C GLY A 41 -14.85 -9.71 -11.98
N LYS A 42 -14.51 -9.60 -10.68
CA LYS A 42 -14.92 -8.49 -9.81
C LYS A 42 -13.72 -7.81 -9.16
N GLU A 43 -13.92 -6.59 -8.70
CA GLU A 43 -12.97 -5.91 -7.80
C GLU A 43 -12.77 -6.73 -6.52
N PHE A 44 -11.56 -6.68 -5.97
CA PHE A 44 -11.27 -7.28 -4.69
C PHE A 44 -12.08 -6.60 -3.58
N ASP A 45 -12.90 -7.36 -2.85
CA ASP A 45 -13.72 -6.84 -1.75
C ASP A 45 -12.88 -6.81 -0.46
N SER A 46 -12.33 -5.64 -0.15
CA SER A 46 -11.47 -5.42 1.02
C SER A 46 -12.29 -5.27 2.29
N GLN A 47 -12.02 -6.14 3.25
CA GLN A 47 -12.59 -6.11 4.59
C GLN A 47 -11.68 -5.36 5.57
N ASN A 48 -10.37 -5.56 5.46
CA ASN A 48 -9.37 -4.83 6.24
C ASN A 48 -8.33 -4.17 5.34
N VAL A 49 -7.87 -3.00 5.78
CA VAL A 49 -6.76 -2.25 5.19
C VAL A 49 -5.74 -2.00 6.28
N ILE A 50 -4.53 -2.54 6.09
CA ILE A 50 -3.41 -2.37 6.99
C ILE A 50 -2.34 -1.57 6.27
N VAL A 51 -1.92 -0.45 6.87
CA VAL A 51 -0.81 0.36 6.36
C VAL A 51 0.44 0.03 7.16
N LYS A 52 1.43 -0.57 6.51
CA LYS A 52 2.77 -0.72 7.06
C LYS A 52 3.51 0.60 6.89
N CYS A 53 3.88 1.21 8.01
CA CYS A 53 4.84 2.31 7.98
C CYS A 53 6.21 1.74 7.60
N PRO A 54 7.00 2.43 6.75
CA PRO A 54 8.39 2.06 6.55
C PRO A 54 9.11 2.19 7.90
N SER A 55 9.47 1.07 8.51
CA SER A 55 10.30 1.07 9.71
C SER A 55 11.69 1.57 9.31
N LYS A 56 11.96 2.83 9.66
CA LYS A 56 13.29 3.46 9.84
C LYS A 56 14.47 2.47 9.72
N TYR A 57 15.21 2.55 8.61
CA TYR A 57 16.68 2.60 8.48
C TYR A 57 17.01 2.56 6.98
N VAL A 58 16.75 3.67 6.28
CA VAL A 58 17.52 3.97 5.07
C VAL A 58 18.82 4.56 5.59
N ALA A 59 19.93 3.81 5.53
CA ALA A 59 21.23 4.42 5.74
C ALA A 59 21.34 5.55 4.72
N LEU A 60 21.44 6.80 5.19
CA LEU A 60 21.81 7.90 4.31
C LEU A 60 23.11 7.45 3.63
N PRO A 61 23.20 7.44 2.29
CA PRO A 61 24.45 7.11 1.63
C PRO A 61 25.54 8.00 2.24
N GLU A 62 26.60 7.38 2.75
CA GLU A 62 27.71 8.09 3.36
C GLU A 62 28.20 9.14 2.36
N GLU A 63 28.16 10.42 2.74
CA GLU A 63 28.77 11.47 1.94
C GLU A 63 30.24 11.09 1.74
N ASP A 64 30.60 10.82 0.49
CA ASP A 64 31.96 10.53 0.04
C ASP A 64 32.86 11.72 0.37
N LYS A 65 33.45 11.70 1.57
CA LYS A 65 34.45 12.67 1.99
C LYS A 65 35.77 12.29 1.34
N SER A 66 35.95 12.74 0.10
CA SER A 66 37.27 12.85 -0.52
C SER A 66 38.11 13.83 0.30
N TYR A 67 39.09 13.32 1.05
CA TYR A 67 40.20 14.09 1.62
C TYR A 67 41.34 14.22 0.61
#